data_AF-A0A3A6QYP7-F1
#
_entry.id   AF-A0A3A6QYP7-F1
#
_cell.length_a   1.000
_cell.length_b   1.000
_cell.length_c   1.000
_cell.angle_alpha   90.00
_cell.angle_beta   90.00
_cell.angle_gamma   90.00
#
_symmetry.space_group_name_H-M   'P 1'
#
loop_
_entity.id
_entity.type
_entity.pdbx_description
1 polymer ?
#
loop_
_entity_poly.entity_id
_entity_poly.type
_entity_poly.pdbx_seq_one_letter_code
_entity_poly.pdbx_strand_id
1 'polypeptide(L)'
;MNAIDPSLFRSLLVSLRSLPTAEPELLEQVVREVTAHLTAGNEVQSNSAPVDRVALSPWQERRAKELMSSQMDKGLSIARVASECSLSRSHFSRAFKKNTGVSPRDWYLQMRLDKAMGLLGESALTISQISLDCGFADQSHFTRVFTRVVGVTPFSWRRSMARKRVCGAD
;
A
#
# COMPACT_ATOMS: atom_id res chain seq x y z
N MET A 1 18.26 -2.22 -1.80
CA MET A 1 18.71 -3.43 -1.08
C MET A 1 19.45 -2.91 0.15
N ASN A 2 18.83 -2.88 1.32
CA ASN A 2 19.51 -2.40 2.53
C ASN A 2 20.40 -3.54 3.01
N ALA A 3 21.69 -3.46 2.71
CA ALA A 3 22.68 -4.35 3.28
C ALA A 3 22.68 -4.12 4.80
N ILE A 4 22.57 -5.22 5.55
CA ILE A 4 22.89 -5.23 6.99
C ILE A 4 24.30 -4.64 7.12
N ASP A 5 24.45 -3.60 7.93
CA ASP A 5 25.75 -2.94 8.12
C ASP A 5 26.78 -4.00 8.56
N PRO A 6 27.88 -4.21 7.80
CA PRO A 6 28.87 -5.23 8.12
C PRO A 6 29.49 -5.06 9.52
N SER A 7 29.46 -3.85 10.08
CA SER A 7 29.94 -3.58 11.45
C SER A 7 29.02 -4.16 12.51
N LEU A 8 27.70 -4.14 12.30
CA LEU A 8 26.69 -4.75 13.16
C LEU A 8 26.83 -6.28 13.18
N PHE A 9 27.04 -6.88 12.00
CA PHE A 9 27.24 -8.32 11.88
C PHE A 9 28.54 -8.79 12.56
N ARG A 10 29.62 -8.00 12.44
CA ARG A 10 30.90 -8.31 13.06
C ARG A 10 30.84 -8.18 14.59
N SER A 11 30.15 -7.17 15.10
CA SER A 11 29.93 -7.02 16.55
C SER A 11 29.09 -8.17 17.12
N LEU A 12 28.00 -8.53 16.44
CA LEU A 12 27.12 -9.64 16.83
C LEU A 12 27.86 -10.99 16.81
N LEU A 13 28.67 -11.25 15.79
CA LEU A 13 29.45 -12.49 15.69
C LEU A 13 30.53 -12.59 16.76
N VAL A 14 31.17 -11.48 17.16
CA VAL A 14 32.18 -11.49 18.24
C VAL A 14 31.52 -11.85 19.57
N SER A 15 30.36 -11.26 19.88
CA SER A 15 29.62 -11.54 21.11
C SER A 15 29.02 -12.95 21.16
N LEU A 16 28.62 -13.53 20.02
CA LEU A 16 28.13 -14.91 19.95
C LEU A 16 29.25 -15.95 20.06
N ARG A 17 30.49 -15.61 19.68
CA ARG A 17 31.63 -16.55 19.68
C ARG A 17 32.32 -16.69 21.04
N SER A 18 32.03 -15.81 21.98
CA SER A 18 32.57 -15.81 23.34
C SER A 18 31.66 -16.46 24.39
N LEU A 19 30.72 -17.32 23.97
CA LEU A 19 29.80 -18.00 24.89
C LEU A 19 30.34 -19.38 25.32
N PRO A 20 30.95 -19.52 26.51
CA PRO A 20 30.94 -20.81 27.19
C PRO A 20 29.58 -21.03 27.87
N THR A 21 29.02 -22.21 27.62
CA THR A 21 27.92 -22.91 28.30
C THR A 21 27.13 -22.18 29.42
N ALA A 22 25.87 -21.88 29.08
CA ALA A 22 24.65 -21.98 29.89
C ALA A 22 24.59 -21.33 31.30
N GLU A 23 24.19 -20.06 31.36
CA GLU A 23 23.53 -19.44 32.52
C GLU A 23 22.40 -18.49 32.03
N PRO A 24 21.21 -18.48 32.65
CA PRO A 24 20.04 -17.72 32.20
C PRO A 24 20.20 -16.19 32.27
N GLU A 25 21.15 -15.70 33.07
CA GLU A 25 21.48 -14.26 33.21
C GLU A 25 22.13 -13.69 31.94
N LEU A 26 22.79 -14.53 31.15
CA LEU A 26 23.41 -14.11 29.90
C LEU A 26 22.38 -13.82 28.80
N LEU A 27 21.21 -14.46 28.87
CA LEU A 27 20.13 -14.27 27.91
C LEU A 27 19.53 -12.85 28.02
N GLU A 28 19.33 -12.38 29.25
CA GLU A 28 18.95 -11.00 29.56
C GLU A 28 19.95 -9.98 28.99
N GLN A 29 21.25 -10.29 29.10
CA GLN A 29 22.30 -9.38 28.66
C GLN A 29 22.38 -9.29 27.12
N VAL A 30 22.30 -10.43 26.43
CA VAL A 30 22.22 -10.45 24.95
C VAL A 30 20.96 -9.76 24.45
N VAL A 31 19.81 -9.98 25.11
CA VAL A 31 18.55 -9.30 24.76
C VAL A 31 18.70 -7.80 24.97
N ARG A 32 19.30 -7.32 26.07
CA ARG A 32 19.57 -5.89 26.29
C ARG A 32 20.47 -5.30 25.22
N GLU A 33 21.56 -5.98 24.87
CA GLU A 33 22.53 -5.49 23.90
C GLU A 33 21.93 -5.38 22.50
N VAL A 34 21.20 -6.42 22.09
CA VAL A 34 20.47 -6.47 20.81
C VAL A 34 19.34 -5.44 20.81
N THR A 35 18.59 -5.29 21.91
CA THR A 35 17.52 -4.28 22.03
C THR A 35 18.09 -2.87 21.93
N ALA A 36 19.21 -2.57 22.61
CA ALA A 36 19.89 -1.29 22.54
C ALA A 36 20.33 -0.94 21.10
N HIS A 37 20.91 -1.91 20.39
CA HIS A 37 21.33 -1.72 19.00
C HIS A 37 20.14 -1.62 18.03
N LEU A 38 19.06 -2.37 18.27
CA LEU A 38 17.82 -2.24 17.51
C LEU A 38 17.13 -0.90 17.79
N THR A 39 17.17 -0.36 19.01
CA THR A 39 16.62 0.98 19.32
C THR A 39 17.50 2.12 18.82
N ALA A 40 18.83 1.93 18.73
CA ALA A 40 19.73 2.92 18.12
C ALA A 40 19.54 2.97 16.58
N GLY A 41 19.20 1.85 15.94
CA GLY A 41 18.79 1.79 14.54
C GLY A 41 17.30 2.09 14.29
N ASN A 42 16.51 2.21 15.36
CA ASN A 42 15.08 2.44 15.33
C ASN A 42 14.72 3.51 16.36
N GLU A 43 15.39 4.66 16.27
CA GLU A 43 14.86 5.88 16.85
C GLU A 43 13.46 6.07 16.24
N VAL A 44 12.46 5.77 17.05
CA VAL A 44 11.11 6.29 16.91
C VAL A 44 11.26 7.81 16.90
N GLN A 45 11.51 8.37 15.72
CA GLN A 45 11.52 9.81 15.47
C GLN A 45 10.10 10.33 15.53
N SER A 46 9.54 10.33 16.73
CA SER A 46 8.49 11.23 17.15
C SER A 46 9.13 12.56 17.52
N ASN A 47 9.77 13.23 16.55
CA ASN A 47 10.18 14.62 16.74
C ASN A 47 9.93 15.41 15.46
N SER A 48 8.86 16.20 15.49
CA SER A 48 8.39 17.06 14.42
C SER A 48 9.22 18.35 14.35
N ALA A 49 10.04 18.48 13.30
CA ALA A 49 10.32 19.77 12.68
C ALA A 49 9.38 19.97 11.47
N PRO A 50 8.71 21.13 11.32
CA PRO A 50 7.63 21.28 10.35
C PRO A 50 8.16 21.67 8.96
N VAL A 51 7.53 21.10 7.93
CA VAL A 51 7.41 21.59 6.53
C VAL A 51 8.16 20.83 5.41
N ASP A 52 9.35 20.24 5.56
CA ASP A 52 10.04 19.63 4.40
C ASP A 52 9.93 18.10 4.21
N ARG A 53 9.54 17.33 5.24
CA ARG A 53 9.41 15.85 5.17
C ARG A 53 8.04 15.35 4.69
N VAL A 54 7.37 16.11 3.82
CA VAL A 54 5.96 15.84 3.43
C VAL A 54 5.87 14.89 2.23
N ALA A 55 6.89 14.11 1.90
CA ALA A 55 6.85 13.13 0.81
C ALA A 55 7.00 11.71 1.38
N LEU A 56 6.37 10.72 0.76
CA LEU A 56 6.65 9.33 1.10
C LEU A 56 8.02 8.94 0.53
N SER A 57 8.77 8.12 1.27
CA SER A 57 9.93 7.47 0.69
C SER A 57 9.49 6.46 -0.39
N PRO A 58 10.36 6.07 -1.34
CA PRO A 58 10.00 5.15 -2.41
C PRO A 58 9.46 3.80 -1.93
N TRP A 59 9.98 3.28 -0.81
CA TRP A 59 9.51 2.02 -0.25
C TRP A 59 8.14 2.17 0.42
N GLN A 60 7.88 3.30 1.10
CA GLN A 60 6.58 3.58 1.73
C GLN A 60 5.49 3.71 0.67
N GLU A 61 5.76 4.42 -0.42
CA GLU A 61 4.81 4.55 -1.51
C GLU A 61 4.50 3.20 -2.16
N ARG A 62 5.54 2.40 -2.44
CA ARG A 62 5.36 1.04 -2.99
C ARG A 62 4.52 0.17 -2.06
N ARG A 63 4.89 0.12 -0.78
CA ARG A 63 4.19 -0.67 0.23
C ARG A 63 2.73 -0.23 0.38
N ALA A 64 2.47 1.09 0.37
CA ALA A 64 1.12 1.62 0.41
C ALA A 64 0.30 1.17 -0.80
N LYS A 65 0.84 1.28 -2.02
CA LYS A 65 0.17 0.86 -3.25
C LYS A 65 -0.12 -0.65 -3.26
N GLU A 66 0.82 -1.48 -2.82
CA GLU A 66 0.64 -2.94 -2.68
C GLU A 66 -0.46 -3.31 -1.66
N LEU A 67 -0.48 -2.63 -0.52
CA LEU A 67 -1.52 -2.85 0.50
C LEU A 67 -2.89 -2.41 -0.01
N MET A 68 -2.94 -1.30 -0.74
CA MET A 68 -4.16 -0.79 -1.32
C MET A 68 -4.68 -1.74 -2.42
N SER A 69 -3.81 -2.26 -3.30
CA SER A 69 -4.23 -3.18 -4.36
C SER A 69 -4.69 -4.54 -3.85
N SER A 70 -4.06 -5.07 -2.78
CA SER A 70 -4.42 -6.36 -2.18
C SER A 70 -5.71 -6.32 -1.35
N GLN A 71 -6.23 -5.15 -1.00
CA GLN A 71 -7.44 -4.96 -0.16
C GLN A 71 -8.67 -4.50 -0.95
N MET A 72 -8.75 -4.79 -2.26
CA MET A 72 -9.91 -4.40 -3.07
C MET A 72 -11.25 -4.93 -2.51
N ASP A 73 -11.28 -6.17 -2.03
CA ASP A 73 -12.54 -6.83 -1.65
C ASP A 73 -12.98 -6.52 -0.20
N LYS A 74 -12.05 -6.03 0.63
CA LYS A 74 -12.24 -5.86 2.09
C LYS A 74 -12.49 -4.40 2.51
N GLY A 75 -12.46 -3.49 1.55
CA GLY A 75 -12.55 -2.04 1.81
C GLY A 75 -11.24 -1.44 2.33
N LEU A 76 -11.06 -0.14 2.10
CA LEU A 76 -9.80 0.56 2.38
C LEU A 76 -9.79 1.20 3.78
N SER A 77 -8.84 0.77 4.62
CA SER A 77 -8.50 1.48 5.85
C SER A 77 -7.22 2.31 5.68
N ILE A 78 -7.36 3.61 5.43
CA ILE A 78 -6.21 4.53 5.35
C ILE A 78 -5.39 4.52 6.63
N ALA A 79 -6.03 4.35 7.80
CA ALA A 79 -5.32 4.28 9.07
C ALA A 79 -4.38 3.06 9.12
N ARG A 80 -4.83 1.90 8.62
CA ARG A 80 -4.01 0.70 8.54
C ARG A 80 -2.87 0.83 7.53
N VAL A 81 -3.14 1.39 6.36
CA VAL A 81 -2.08 1.63 5.35
C VAL A 81 -1.02 2.59 5.90
N ALA A 82 -1.44 3.62 6.64
CA ALA A 82 -0.52 4.56 7.28
C ALA A 82 0.32 3.89 8.37
N SER A 83 -0.27 3.05 9.22
CA SER A 83 0.47 2.34 10.28
C SER A 83 1.52 1.39 9.71
N GLU A 84 1.23 0.72 8.60
CA GLU A 84 2.18 -0.14 7.89
C GLU A 84 3.35 0.65 7.25
N CYS A 85 3.18 1.96 7.08
CA CYS A 85 4.24 2.86 6.63
C CYS A 85 4.94 3.57 7.80
N SER A 86 4.62 3.23 9.04
CA SER A 86 5.08 3.91 10.28
C SER A 86 4.69 5.40 10.33
N LEU A 87 3.52 5.75 9.80
CA LEU A 87 3.03 7.12 9.74
C LEU A 87 1.67 7.27 10.41
N SER A 88 1.40 8.47 10.94
CA SER A 88 0.03 8.85 11.28
C SER A 88 -0.83 8.99 10.02
N ARG A 89 -2.14 8.76 10.14
CA ARG A 89 -3.10 8.90 9.03
C ARG A 89 -2.99 10.25 8.31
N SER A 90 -2.86 11.34 9.07
CA SER A 90 -2.82 12.70 8.55
C SER A 90 -1.49 13.03 7.86
N HIS A 91 -0.38 12.48 8.33
CA HIS A 91 0.91 12.62 7.66
C HIS A 91 0.95 11.78 6.39
N PHE A 92 0.55 10.51 6.46
CA PHE A 92 0.44 9.64 5.30
C PHE A 92 -0.42 10.25 4.19
N SER A 93 -1.61 10.79 4.52
CA SER A 93 -2.51 11.35 3.50
C SER A 93 -1.89 12.55 2.78
N ARG A 94 -1.18 13.43 3.51
CA ARG A 94 -0.47 14.57 2.93
C ARG A 94 0.72 14.11 2.10
N ALA A 95 1.48 13.15 2.61
CA ALA A 95 2.68 12.63 1.96
C ALA A 95 2.38 11.85 0.68
N PHE A 96 1.37 11.00 0.73
CA PHE A 96 0.89 10.27 -0.43
C PHE A 96 0.37 11.21 -1.52
N LYS A 97 -0.39 12.24 -1.15
CA LYS A 97 -0.87 13.25 -2.11
C LYS A 97 0.27 14.06 -2.72
N LYS A 98 1.32 14.38 -1.96
CA LYS A 98 2.50 15.06 -2.50
C LYS A 98 3.20 14.20 -3.55
N ASN A 99 3.34 12.89 -3.31
CA ASN A 99 3.98 11.97 -4.26
C ASN A 99 3.11 11.65 -5.49
N THR A 100 1.82 11.40 -5.30
CA THR A 100 0.93 10.87 -6.35
C THR A 100 0.06 11.93 -7.02
N GLY A 101 0.03 13.15 -6.48
CA GLY A 101 -0.87 14.23 -6.91
C GLY A 101 -2.31 14.12 -6.39
N VAL A 102 -2.72 12.95 -5.88
CA VAL A 102 -4.11 12.67 -5.48
C VAL A 102 -4.20 12.11 -4.06
N SER A 103 -5.35 12.23 -3.40
CA SER A 103 -5.49 11.66 -2.06
C SER A 103 -5.45 10.12 -2.11
N PRO A 104 -5.05 9.44 -1.02
CA PRO A 104 -5.08 7.98 -0.97
C PRO A 104 -6.43 7.36 -1.34
N ARG A 105 -7.55 7.99 -0.95
CA ARG A 105 -8.89 7.49 -1.28
C ARG A 105 -9.20 7.64 -2.76
N ASP A 106 -8.82 8.77 -3.35
CA ASP A 106 -9.06 9.03 -4.77
C ASP A 106 -8.19 8.12 -5.64
N TRP A 107 -6.93 7.90 -5.25
CA TRP A 107 -6.04 6.94 -5.91
C TRP A 107 -6.60 5.52 -5.86
N TYR A 108 -7.09 5.09 -4.69
CA TYR A 108 -7.73 3.78 -4.56
C TYR A 108 -9.00 3.67 -5.40
N LEU A 109 -9.79 4.74 -5.49
CA LEU A 109 -10.97 4.77 -6.35
C LEU A 109 -10.59 4.67 -7.83
N GLN A 110 -9.58 5.41 -8.28
CA GLN A 110 -9.06 5.32 -9.66
C GLN A 110 -8.62 3.89 -9.97
N MET A 111 -7.82 3.28 -9.11
CA MET A 111 -7.38 1.89 -9.26
C MET A 111 -8.57 0.91 -9.39
N ARG A 112 -9.64 1.11 -8.62
CA ARG A 112 -10.86 0.28 -8.71
C ARG A 112 -11.61 0.48 -10.02
N LEU A 113 -11.68 1.72 -10.51
CA LEU A 113 -12.31 2.04 -11.78
C LEU A 113 -11.49 1.51 -12.96
N ASP A 114 -10.15 1.57 -12.89
CA ASP A 114 -9.25 1.02 -13.91
C ASP A 114 -9.46 -0.50 -14.05
N LYS A 115 -9.51 -1.22 -12.92
CA LYS A 115 -9.85 -2.65 -12.91
C LYS A 115 -11.24 -2.88 -13.52
N ALA A 116 -12.23 -2.08 -13.15
CA ALA A 116 -13.59 -2.21 -13.67
C ALA A 116 -13.64 -1.99 -15.19
N MET A 117 -12.92 -0.99 -15.71
CA MET A 117 -12.85 -0.71 -17.14
C MET A 117 -12.24 -1.88 -17.93
N GLY A 118 -11.18 -2.51 -17.41
CA GLY A 118 -10.60 -3.73 -17.97
C GLY A 118 -11.61 -4.87 -18.01
N LEU A 119 -12.23 -5.19 -16.87
CA LEU A 119 -13.25 -6.25 -16.79
C LEU A 119 -14.46 -5.99 -17.71
N LEU A 120 -14.88 -4.73 -17.84
CA LEU A 120 -15.99 -4.36 -18.73
C LEU A 120 -15.66 -4.58 -20.21
N GLY A 121 -14.41 -4.40 -20.61
CA GLY A 121 -13.94 -4.56 -22.00
C GLY A 121 -13.51 -5.99 -22.37
N GLU A 122 -13.05 -6.76 -21.39
CA GLU A 122 -12.40 -8.05 -21.63
C GLU A 122 -13.26 -9.26 -21.24
N SER A 123 -14.19 -9.10 -20.29
CA SER A 123 -14.95 -10.22 -19.73
C SER A 123 -16.45 -10.18 -20.07
N ALA A 124 -17.10 -11.34 -19.92
CA ALA A 124 -18.56 -11.49 -20.00
C ALA A 124 -19.27 -11.33 -18.64
N LEU A 125 -18.54 -10.93 -17.59
CA LEU A 125 -19.12 -10.79 -16.25
C LEU A 125 -20.27 -9.76 -16.24
N THR A 126 -21.28 -10.00 -15.41
CA THR A 126 -22.37 -9.03 -15.24
C THR A 126 -21.85 -7.75 -14.56
N ILE A 127 -22.54 -6.62 -14.76
CA ILE A 127 -22.17 -5.34 -14.10
C ILE A 127 -22.19 -5.48 -12.57
N SER A 128 -23.09 -6.32 -12.03
CA SER A 128 -23.16 -6.63 -10.61
C SER A 128 -21.94 -7.41 -10.11
N GLN A 129 -21.49 -8.43 -10.84
CA GLN A 129 -20.26 -9.16 -10.50
C GLN A 129 -19.03 -8.26 -10.53
N ILE A 130 -18.87 -7.46 -11.59
CA ILE A 130 -17.75 -6.51 -11.70
C ILE A 130 -17.77 -5.50 -10.55
N SER A 131 -18.95 -5.04 -10.15
CA SER A 131 -19.10 -4.16 -8.99
C SER A 131 -18.47 -4.77 -7.74
N LEU A 132 -18.80 -6.03 -7.44
CA LEU A 132 -18.28 -6.74 -6.26
C LEU A 132 -16.78 -7.04 -6.39
N ASP A 133 -16.33 -7.52 -7.55
CA ASP A 133 -14.92 -7.84 -7.82
C ASP A 133 -14.01 -6.60 -7.78
N CYS A 134 -14.57 -5.42 -8.01
CA CYS A 134 -13.88 -4.14 -7.87
C CYS A 134 -14.11 -3.49 -6.49
N GLY A 135 -14.69 -4.22 -5.53
CA GLY A 135 -14.85 -3.81 -4.13
C GLY A 135 -15.98 -2.83 -3.86
N PHE A 136 -16.93 -2.64 -4.78
CA PHE A 136 -18.07 -1.74 -4.58
C PHE A 136 -19.16 -2.44 -3.78
N ALA A 137 -19.82 -1.68 -2.90
CA ALA A 137 -20.87 -2.21 -2.03
C ALA A 137 -22.01 -2.86 -2.82
N ASP A 138 -22.40 -2.23 -3.93
CA ASP A 138 -23.46 -2.71 -4.80
C ASP A 138 -23.35 -2.08 -6.20
N GLN A 139 -24.10 -2.63 -7.15
CA GLN A 139 -24.14 -2.19 -8.54
C GLN A 139 -24.59 -0.73 -8.70
N SER A 140 -25.53 -0.26 -7.88
CA SER A 140 -26.04 1.12 -7.97
C SER A 140 -24.98 2.13 -7.53
N HIS A 141 -24.27 1.85 -6.44
CA HIS A 141 -23.13 2.64 -5.99
C HIS A 141 -22.03 2.66 -7.05
N PHE A 142 -21.64 1.50 -7.58
CA PHE A 142 -20.68 1.40 -8.67
C PHE A 142 -21.09 2.24 -9.89
N THR A 143 -22.33 2.08 -10.37
CA THR A 143 -22.82 2.78 -11.57
C THR A 143 -22.78 4.30 -11.38
N ARG A 144 -23.20 4.81 -10.21
CA ARG A 144 -23.14 6.25 -9.90
C ARG A 144 -21.72 6.78 -9.89
N VAL A 145 -20.81 6.07 -9.23
CA VAL A 145 -19.40 6.49 -9.10
C VAL A 145 -18.70 6.40 -10.45
N PHE A 146 -18.85 5.30 -11.18
CA PHE A 146 -18.29 5.11 -12.51
C PHE A 146 -18.78 6.20 -13.47
N THR A 147 -20.08 6.45 -13.53
CA THR A 147 -20.64 7.47 -14.44
C THR A 147 -20.15 8.87 -14.07
N ARG A 148 -20.01 9.19 -12.78
CA ARG A 148 -19.46 10.47 -12.33
C ARG A 148 -18.01 10.69 -12.78
N VAL A 149 -17.18 9.65 -12.73
CA VAL A 149 -15.74 9.76 -12.99
C VAL A 149 -15.42 9.57 -14.48
N VAL A 150 -16.06 8.59 -15.13
CA VAL A 150 -15.81 8.21 -16.53
C VAL A 150 -16.69 8.98 -17.52
N GLY A 151 -17.80 9.56 -17.05
CA GLY A 151 -18.73 10.35 -17.87
C GLY A 151 -19.80 9.54 -18.62
N VAL A 152 -19.70 8.20 -18.62
CA VAL A 152 -20.69 7.29 -19.24
C VAL A 152 -21.00 6.12 -18.32
N THR A 153 -22.14 5.46 -18.54
CA THR A 153 -22.52 4.29 -17.74
C THR A 153 -21.62 3.09 -18.04
N PRO A 154 -21.45 2.15 -17.07
CA PRO A 154 -20.70 0.90 -17.30
C PRO A 154 -21.21 0.09 -18.50
N PHE A 155 -22.53 0.07 -18.70
CA PHE A 155 -23.16 -0.61 -19.83
C PHE A 155 -22.78 0.04 -21.18
N SER A 156 -22.88 1.37 -21.27
CA SER A 156 -22.49 2.12 -22.47
C SER A 156 -20.99 1.97 -22.76
N TRP A 157 -20.14 2.01 -21.72
CA TRP A 157 -18.70 1.75 -21.85
C TRP A 157 -18.42 0.38 -22.47
N ARG A 158 -19.00 -0.69 -21.91
CA ARG A 158 -18.87 -2.06 -22.44
C ARG A 158 -19.29 -2.15 -23.90
N ARG A 159 -20.45 -1.58 -24.24
CA ARG A 159 -20.95 -1.59 -25.63
C ARG A 159 -20.00 -0.89 -26.59
N SER A 160 -19.37 0.21 -26.17
CA SER A 160 -18.36 0.92 -26.94
C SER A 160 -17.10 0.07 -27.17
N MET A 161 -16.62 -0.62 -26.13
CA MET A 161 -15.46 -1.50 -26.25
C MET A 161 -15.71 -2.71 -27.15
N ALA A 162 -16.90 -3.32 -27.07
CA ALA A 162 -17.30 -4.39 -27.97
C ALA A 162 -17.27 -3.95 -29.45
N ARG A 163 -17.73 -2.72 -29.74
CA ARG A 163 -17.67 -2.14 -31.10
C ARG A 163 -16.23 -1.93 -31.59
N LYS A 164 -15.35 -1.39 -30.72
CA LYS A 164 -13.93 -1.18 -31.07
C LYS A 164 -13.20 -2.49 -31.41
N ARG A 165 -13.53 -3.59 -30.74
CA ARG A 165 -12.94 -4.91 -31.01
C ARG A 165 -13.34 -5.48 -32.37
N VAL A 166 -14.54 -5.17 -32.85
CA VAL A 166 -15.03 -5.65 -34.15
C VAL A 166 -14.38 -4.90 -35.31
N CYS A 167 -14.12 -3.60 -35.18
CA CYS A 167 -13.54 -2.78 -36.27
C CYS A 167 -12.00 -2.78 -36.32
N GLY A 168 -11.30 -3.43 -35.38
CA GLY A 168 -9.84 -3.47 -35.32
C GLY A 168 -9.24 -4.84 -35.64
N ALA A 169 -10.02 -5.73 -36.27
CA ALA A 169 -9.62 -7.09 -36.62
C ALA A 169 -9.47 -7.31 -38.14
N ASP A 170 -9.47 -6.23 -38.92
CA ASP A 170 -9.19 -6.19 -40.37
C ASP A 170 -7.84 -5.47 -40.62
#